data_AF-A0AAD6Y8N0-F1
#
_entry.id   AF-A0AAD6Y8N0-F1
#
_cell.length_a   1.000
_cell.length_b   1.000
_cell.length_c   1.000
_cell.angle_alpha   90.00
_cell.angle_beta   90.00
_cell.angle_gamma   90.00
#
_symmetry.space_group_name_H-M   'P 1'
#
loop_
_entity.id
_entity.type
_entity.pdbx_description
1 polymer ?
#
loop_
_entity_poly.entity_id
_entity_poly.type
_entity_poly.pdbx_seq_one_letter_code
_entity_poly.pdbx_strand_id
1 'polypeptide(L)'
;MSQSYHYAIISACIYTILATMLVLNAMGAYIFHAYPASFDPLTVPQRTLMLQTIFYVLYLSAGAGVFARVEGWEYLDSIYWADYTLLTIGLGSDFPPKTHAGRALLIPFAVGDIALLGLVIGSIRGLLLERGRVKVVRRTVAKEREKWFARMDEPDAAWKKEWEEDHLHVPIQVQIQRALTLY
;
A
#
# COMPACT_ATOMS: atom_id res chain seq x y z
N MET A 1 22.22 -17.27 32.51
CA MET A 1 22.04 -16.18 31.53
C MET A 1 20.65 -15.58 31.75
N SER A 2 20.52 -14.25 31.77
CA SER A 2 19.22 -13.58 32.00
C SER A 2 18.36 -13.64 30.73
N GLN A 3 17.03 -13.65 30.87
CA GLN A 3 16.10 -13.66 29.73
C GLN A 3 16.31 -12.45 28.80
N SER A 4 16.66 -11.29 29.36
CA SER A 4 17.01 -10.06 28.65
C SER A 4 18.16 -10.23 27.63
N TYR A 5 19.14 -11.08 27.93
CA TYR A 5 20.25 -11.35 27.01
C TYR A 5 19.78 -12.04 25.72
N HIS A 6 18.85 -12.99 25.83
CA HIS A 6 18.29 -13.70 24.67
C HIS A 6 17.42 -12.77 23.82
N TYR A 7 16.59 -11.93 24.44
CA TYR A 7 15.80 -10.93 23.72
C TYR A 7 16.66 -9.93 22.96
N ALA A 8 17.78 -9.48 23.54
CA ALA A 8 18.70 -8.55 22.89
C ALA A 8 19.31 -9.16 21.61
N ILE A 9 19.74 -10.43 21.64
CA ILE A 9 20.30 -11.11 20.46
C ILE A 9 19.24 -11.26 19.37
N ILE A 10 18.05 -11.74 19.72
CA ILE A 10 16.95 -11.93 18.76
C ILE A 10 16.59 -10.59 18.11
N SER A 11 16.47 -9.54 18.91
CA SER A 11 16.18 -8.19 18.44
C SER A 11 17.27 -7.67 17.49
N ALA A 12 18.54 -7.82 17.85
CA ALA A 12 19.67 -7.43 17.00
C ALA A 12 19.67 -8.16 15.64
N CYS A 13 19.40 -9.47 15.65
CA CYS A 13 19.28 -10.25 14.41
C CYS A 13 18.13 -9.73 13.53
N ILE A 14 16.96 -9.49 14.10
CA ILE A 14 15.79 -8.98 13.36
C ILE A 14 16.08 -7.59 12.78
N TYR A 15 16.65 -6.68 13.58
CA TYR A 15 16.98 -5.33 13.10
C TYR A 15 18.04 -5.36 12.00
N THR A 16 19.02 -6.27 12.08
CA THR A 16 20.03 -6.45 11.03
C THR A 16 19.38 -6.92 9.73
N ILE A 17 18.45 -7.87 9.80
CA ILE A 17 17.69 -8.36 8.63
C ILE A 17 16.86 -7.23 8.02
N LEU A 18 16.12 -6.48 8.85
CA LEU A 18 15.30 -5.35 8.39
C LEU A 18 16.14 -4.25 7.73
N ALA A 19 17.26 -3.88 8.35
CA ALA A 19 18.18 -2.90 7.81
C ALA A 19 18.76 -3.37 6.47
N THR A 20 19.18 -4.64 6.39
CA THR A 20 19.70 -5.23 5.14
C THR A 20 18.62 -5.23 4.05
N MET A 21 17.39 -5.62 4.37
CA MET A 21 16.27 -5.61 3.41
C MET A 21 15.97 -4.19 2.92
N LEU A 22 16.02 -3.19 3.81
CA LEU A 22 15.81 -1.78 3.46
C LEU A 22 16.93 -1.26 2.56
N VAL A 23 18.19 -1.61 2.86
CA VAL A 23 19.36 -1.24 2.04
C VAL A 23 19.28 -1.89 0.68
N LEU A 24 18.93 -3.18 0.58
CA LEU A 24 18.75 -3.85 -0.71
C LEU A 24 17.60 -3.24 -1.51
N ASN A 25 16.51 -2.84 -0.86
CA ASN A 25 15.41 -2.14 -1.52
C ASN A 25 15.83 -0.75 -2.05
N ALA A 26 16.58 0.01 -1.24
CA ALA A 26 17.08 1.33 -1.61
C ALA A 26 18.15 1.27 -2.71
N MET A 27 19.10 0.33 -2.58
CA MET A 27 20.12 0.04 -3.57
C MET A 27 19.48 -0.47 -4.87
N GLY A 28 18.43 -1.29 -4.76
CA GLY A 28 17.62 -1.74 -5.90
C GLY A 28 17.01 -0.57 -6.66
N ALA A 29 16.46 0.41 -5.95
CA ALA A 29 15.93 1.63 -6.54
C ALA A 29 17.01 2.50 -7.19
N TYR A 30 18.19 2.64 -6.55
CA TYR A 30 19.28 3.50 -7.03
C TYR A 30 20.09 2.91 -8.19
N ILE A 31 20.44 1.62 -8.14
CA ILE A 31 21.32 0.97 -9.12
C ILE A 31 20.54 0.47 -10.35
N PHE A 32 19.38 -0.16 -10.15
CA PHE A 32 18.66 -0.77 -11.28
C PHE A 32 17.68 0.18 -11.97
N HIS A 33 17.51 1.41 -11.45
CA HIS A 33 16.45 2.34 -11.89
C HIS A 33 15.09 1.64 -12.08
N ALA A 34 14.84 0.58 -11.28
CA ALA A 34 13.71 -0.34 -11.47
C ALA A 34 12.37 0.37 -11.27
N TYR A 35 12.40 1.50 -10.57
CA TYR A 35 11.29 2.42 -10.43
C TYR A 35 11.73 3.77 -11.02
N PRO A 36 11.08 4.29 -12.08
CA PRO A 36 11.27 5.69 -12.45
C PRO A 36 10.95 6.54 -11.22
N ALA A 37 11.67 7.65 -11.02
CA ALA A 37 11.39 8.59 -9.93
C ALA A 37 10.01 9.22 -10.15
N SER A 38 8.96 8.49 -9.79
CA SER A 38 7.59 8.97 -9.80
C SER A 38 7.43 9.84 -8.56
N PHE A 39 7.47 11.16 -8.74
CA PHE A 39 7.03 12.14 -7.74
C PHE A 39 5.50 12.08 -7.53
N ASP A 40 4.91 10.90 -7.68
CA ASP A 40 3.52 10.67 -7.36
C ASP A 40 3.38 10.87 -5.84
N PRO A 41 2.60 11.87 -5.40
CA PRO A 41 2.41 12.08 -3.97
C PRO A 41 1.83 10.79 -3.37
N LEU A 42 2.34 10.38 -2.21
CA LEU A 42 1.81 9.20 -1.49
C LEU A 42 0.28 9.33 -1.39
N THR A 43 -0.42 8.25 -1.77
CA THR A 43 -1.87 8.22 -1.71
C THR A 43 -2.35 8.54 -0.30
N VAL A 44 -3.48 9.23 -0.18
CA VAL A 44 -4.03 9.68 1.10
C VAL A 44 -4.12 8.52 2.10
N PRO A 45 -4.62 7.31 1.72
CA PRO A 45 -4.68 6.19 2.66
C PRO A 45 -3.30 5.69 3.11
N GLN A 46 -2.26 5.83 2.29
CA GLN A 46 -0.89 5.44 2.67
C GLN A 46 -0.33 6.38 3.74
N ARG A 47 -0.48 7.70 3.56
CA ARG A 47 -0.05 8.68 4.56
C ARG A 47 -0.84 8.56 5.85
N THR A 48 -2.15 8.38 5.74
CA THR A 48 -3.03 8.17 6.89
C THR A 48 -2.60 6.93 7.66
N LEU A 49 -2.34 5.80 6.99
CA LEU A 49 -1.88 4.59 7.66
C LEU A 49 -0.55 4.82 8.39
N MET A 50 0.41 5.53 7.79
CA MET A 50 1.68 5.85 8.46
C MET A 50 1.47 6.68 9.73
N LEU A 51 0.64 7.73 9.67
CA LEU A 51 0.36 8.56 10.84
C LEU A 51 -0.38 7.79 11.93
N GLN A 52 -1.32 6.93 11.54
CA GLN A 52 -2.07 6.09 12.46
C GLN A 52 -1.18 5.07 13.17
N THR A 53 -0.27 4.40 12.45
CA THR A 53 0.65 3.44 13.07
C THR A 53 1.67 4.12 13.98
N ILE A 54 2.17 5.31 13.60
CA ILE A 54 3.05 6.11 14.47
C ILE A 54 2.31 6.51 15.74
N PHE A 55 1.11 7.08 15.59
CA PHE A 55 0.30 7.49 16.74
C PHE A 55 -0.04 6.31 17.66
N TYR A 56 -0.32 5.15 17.09
CA TYR A 56 -0.59 3.91 17.82
C TYR A 56 0.60 3.44 18.66
N VAL A 57 1.80 3.42 18.08
CA VAL A 57 3.03 3.05 18.83
C VAL A 57 3.35 4.05 19.94
N LEU A 58 3.11 5.34 19.70
CA LEU A 58 3.26 6.38 20.72
C LEU A 58 2.24 6.22 21.86
N TYR A 59 0.98 5.93 21.52
CA TYR A 59 -0.08 5.66 22.49
C TYR A 59 0.27 4.46 23.39
N LEU A 60 0.72 3.35 22.79
CA LEU A 60 1.17 2.17 23.52
C LEU A 60 2.35 2.50 24.45
N SER A 61 3.37 3.17 23.93
CA SER A 61 4.57 3.54 24.71
C SER A 61 4.23 4.48 25.87
N ALA A 62 3.33 5.45 25.64
CA ALA A 62 2.87 6.37 26.68
C ALA A 62 2.04 5.64 27.74
N GLY A 63 1.11 4.77 27.33
CA GLY A 63 0.34 3.91 28.23
C GLY A 63 1.24 3.06 29.11
N ALA A 64 2.20 2.34 28.51
CA ALA A 64 3.20 1.58 29.23
C ALA A 64 3.98 2.43 30.25
N GLY A 65 4.35 3.67 29.89
CA GLY A 65 5.01 4.61 30.79
C GLY A 65 4.15 5.01 32.00
N VAL A 66 2.85 5.22 31.79
CA VAL A 66 1.88 5.51 32.87
C VAL A 66 1.75 4.30 33.80
N PHE A 67 1.53 3.10 33.25
CA PHE A 67 1.39 1.88 34.05
C PHE A 67 2.67 1.50 34.79
N ALA A 68 3.85 1.72 34.20
CA ALA A 68 5.14 1.55 34.88
C ALA A 68 5.22 2.39 36.16
N ARG A 69 4.71 3.63 36.12
CA ARG A 69 4.73 4.55 37.27
C ARG A 69 3.64 4.25 38.29
N VAL A 70 2.44 3.88 37.83
CA VAL A 70 1.29 3.61 38.70
C VAL A 70 1.45 2.28 39.45
N GLU A 71 1.92 1.24 38.76
CA GLU A 71 2.07 -0.11 39.32
C GLU A 71 3.49 -0.42 39.81
N GLY A 72 4.46 0.47 39.53
CA GLY A 72 5.85 0.30 39.94
C GLY A 72 6.59 -0.80 39.17
N TRP A 73 6.12 -1.14 37.97
CA TRP A 73 6.76 -2.11 37.09
C TRP A 73 7.97 -1.52 36.37
N GLU A 74 8.88 -2.39 35.93
CA GLU A 74 9.87 -1.97 34.94
C GLU A 74 9.17 -1.53 33.65
N TYR A 75 9.76 -0.57 32.94
CA TYR A 75 9.15 -0.02 31.73
C TYR A 75 8.98 -1.09 30.63
N LEU A 76 9.93 -2.02 30.51
CA LEU A 76 9.86 -3.11 29.54
C LEU A 76 8.73 -4.11 29.88
N ASP A 77 8.53 -4.43 31.16
CA ASP A 77 7.41 -5.26 31.62
C ASP A 77 6.07 -4.58 31.34
N SER A 78 6.02 -3.25 31.49
CA SER A 78 4.84 -2.45 31.20
C SER A 78 4.53 -2.37 29.70
N ILE A 79 5.55 -2.32 28.84
CA ILE A 79 5.39 -2.43 27.39
C ILE A 79 4.83 -3.81 27.03
N TYR A 80 5.41 -4.87 27.61
CA TYR A 80 4.94 -6.23 27.39
C TYR A 80 3.47 -6.38 27.79
N TRP A 81 3.10 -5.88 28.97
CA TRP A 81 1.72 -5.89 29.44
C TRP A 81 0.77 -5.07 28.54
N ALA A 82 1.20 -3.88 28.10
CA ALA A 82 0.41 -3.02 27.22
C ALA A 82 0.16 -3.72 25.87
N ASP A 83 1.19 -4.33 25.27
CA ASP A 83 1.06 -5.07 24.01
C ASP A 83 0.19 -6.34 24.16
N TYR A 84 0.27 -7.04 25.29
CA TYR A 84 -0.61 -8.19 25.58
C TYR A 84 -2.09 -7.80 25.69
N THR A 85 -2.34 -6.68 26.37
CA THR A 85 -3.67 -6.10 26.54
C THR A 85 -4.22 -5.62 25.19
N LEU A 86 -3.35 -4.99 24.39
CA LEU A 86 -3.63 -4.49 23.06
C LEU A 86 -4.00 -5.58 22.05
N LEU A 87 -3.21 -6.65 22.01
CA LEU A 87 -3.45 -7.80 21.13
C LEU A 87 -4.66 -8.62 21.59
N THR A 88 -5.37 -8.17 22.63
CA THR A 88 -6.52 -8.84 23.24
C THR A 88 -6.20 -10.27 23.68
N ILE A 89 -4.92 -10.58 23.89
CA ILE A 89 -4.49 -11.87 24.44
C ILE A 89 -4.97 -11.98 25.89
N GLY A 90 -5.00 -10.84 26.59
CA GLY A 90 -5.63 -10.69 27.89
C GLY A 90 -4.75 -9.94 28.90
N LEU A 91 -5.32 -9.69 30.08
CA LEU A 91 -4.61 -9.11 31.22
C LEU A 91 -3.52 -10.10 31.64
N GLY A 92 -2.28 -9.84 31.24
CA GLY A 92 -1.15 -10.74 31.44
C GLY A 92 -1.16 -11.36 32.84
N SER A 93 -1.12 -12.68 32.90
CA SER A 93 -1.12 -13.43 34.17
C SER A 93 0.00 -12.98 35.10
N ASP A 94 1.11 -12.53 34.50
CA ASP A 94 2.35 -12.26 35.20
C ASP A 94 2.40 -10.82 35.74
N PHE A 95 1.67 -9.88 35.11
CA PHE A 95 1.65 -8.45 35.48
C PHE A 95 0.22 -7.87 35.52
N PRO A 96 -0.69 -8.37 36.37
CA PRO A 96 -2.03 -7.78 36.51
C PRO A 96 -1.95 -6.46 37.30
N PRO A 97 -2.64 -5.37 36.89
CA PRO A 97 -2.67 -4.14 37.66
C PRO A 97 -3.34 -4.37 39.03
N LYS A 98 -2.57 -4.11 40.09
CA LYS A 98 -2.97 -4.36 41.49
C LYS A 98 -3.51 -3.10 42.15
N THR A 99 -3.07 -1.92 41.70
CA THR A 99 -3.51 -0.66 42.30
C THR A 99 -4.93 -0.28 41.88
N HIS A 100 -5.64 0.42 42.76
CA HIS A 100 -6.98 0.94 42.44
C HIS A 100 -6.94 1.89 41.24
N ALA A 101 -5.87 2.71 41.14
CA ALA A 101 -5.67 3.63 40.02
C ALA A 101 -5.40 2.88 38.70
N GLY A 102 -4.52 1.87 38.69
CA GLY A 102 -4.22 1.09 37.49
C GLY A 102 -5.44 0.35 36.96
N ARG A 103 -6.26 -0.24 37.85
CA ARG A 103 -7.52 -0.90 37.46
C ARG A 103 -8.55 0.08 36.89
N ALA A 104 -8.60 1.31 37.41
CA ALA A 104 -9.46 2.36 36.88
C ALA A 104 -8.97 2.88 35.51
N LEU A 105 -7.65 3.02 35.32
CA LEU A 105 -7.03 3.50 34.09
C LEU A 105 -7.04 2.45 32.96
N LEU A 106 -7.13 1.17 33.30
CA LEU A 106 -7.14 0.06 32.34
C LEU A 106 -8.31 0.16 31.35
N ILE A 107 -9.52 0.45 31.84
CA ILE A 107 -10.72 0.52 31.00
C ILE A 107 -10.61 1.62 29.92
N PRO A 108 -10.33 2.90 30.26
CA PRO A 108 -10.18 3.93 29.23
C PRO A 108 -8.97 3.67 28.32
N PHE A 109 -7.88 3.09 28.85
CA PHE A 109 -6.73 2.70 28.04
C PHE A 109 -7.11 1.68 26.96
N ALA A 110 -7.78 0.58 27.36
CA ALA A 110 -8.23 -0.48 26.46
C ALA A 110 -9.27 0.01 25.43
N VAL A 111 -10.18 0.91 25.82
CA VAL A 111 -11.14 1.52 24.88
C VAL A 111 -10.41 2.35 23.82
N GLY A 112 -9.42 3.14 24.22
CA GLY A 112 -8.57 3.90 23.29
C GLY A 112 -7.82 2.98 22.33
N ASP A 113 -7.25 1.90 22.83
CA ASP A 113 -6.55 0.91 22.01
C ASP A 113 -7.45 0.26 20.96
N ILE A 114 -8.63 -0.23 21.36
CA ILE A 114 -9.59 -0.85 20.44
C ILE A 114 -10.02 0.14 19.36
N ALA A 115 -10.24 1.41 19.72
CA ALA A 115 -10.60 2.44 18.76
C ALA A 115 -9.47 2.70 17.74
N LEU A 116 -8.22 2.80 18.20
CA LEU A 116 -7.07 3.00 17.33
C LEU A 116 -6.80 1.78 16.43
N LEU A 117 -6.94 0.57 16.97
CA LEU A 117 -6.83 -0.65 16.20
C LEU A 117 -7.90 -0.72 15.10
N GLY A 118 -9.15 -0.38 15.43
CA GLY A 118 -10.24 -0.31 14.45
C GLY A 118 -9.98 0.72 13.33
N LEU A 119 -9.40 1.86 13.68
CA LEU A 119 -9.02 2.91 12.73
C LEU A 119 -7.90 2.44 11.77
N VAL A 120 -6.89 1.74 12.29
CA VAL A 120 -5.82 1.14 11.47
C VAL A 120 -6.40 0.07 10.52
N ILE A 121 -7.25 -0.83 11.03
CA ILE A 121 -7.91 -1.87 10.21
C ILE A 121 -8.76 -1.22 9.09
N GLY A 122 -9.50 -0.15 9.41
CA GLY A 122 -10.26 0.63 8.44
C GLY A 122 -9.40 1.19 7.30
N SER A 123 -8.25 1.77 7.64
CA SER A 123 -7.30 2.29 6.65
C SER A 123 -6.66 1.19 5.80
N ILE A 124 -6.32 0.05 6.40
CA ILE A 124 -5.82 -1.12 5.66
C ILE A 124 -6.86 -1.57 4.64
N ARG A 125 -8.14 -1.68 5.03
CA ARG A 125 -9.23 -2.02 4.11
C ARG A 125 -9.34 -1.00 2.98
N GLY A 126 -9.25 0.30 3.29
CA GLY A 126 -9.26 1.36 2.29
C GLY A 126 -8.15 1.21 1.26
N LEU A 127 -6.92 0.96 1.71
CA LEU A 127 -5.76 0.71 0.86
C LEU A 127 -5.93 -0.54 -0.01
N LEU A 128 -6.41 -1.63 0.57
CA LEU A 128 -6.63 -2.89 -0.16
C LEU A 128 -7.67 -2.72 -1.27
N LEU A 129 -8.77 -2.03 -0.97
CA LEU A 129 -9.81 -1.73 -1.95
C LEU A 129 -9.33 -0.77 -3.03
N GLU A 130 -8.56 0.26 -2.69
CA GLU A 130 -7.98 1.20 -3.66
C GLU A 130 -7.02 0.46 -4.62
N ARG A 131 -6.11 -0.37 -4.10
CA ARG A 131 -5.24 -1.22 -4.91
C ARG A 131 -6.03 -2.18 -5.80
N GLY A 132 -7.11 -2.76 -5.27
CA GLY A 132 -8.03 -3.60 -6.02
C GLY A 132 -8.70 -2.85 -7.18
N ARG A 133 -9.26 -1.67 -6.92
CA ARG A 133 -9.92 -0.82 -7.94
C ARG A 133 -8.95 -0.39 -9.03
N VAL A 134 -7.74 0.05 -8.68
CA VAL A 134 -6.72 0.44 -9.67
C VAL A 134 -6.38 -0.73 -10.59
N LYS A 135 -6.22 -1.94 -10.04
CA LYS A 135 -5.94 -3.14 -10.85
C LYS A 135 -7.08 -3.49 -11.81
N VAL A 136 -8.34 -3.35 -11.35
CA VAL A 136 -9.53 -3.59 -12.19
C VAL A 136 -9.65 -2.53 -13.29
N VAL A 137 -9.52 -1.24 -12.96
CA VAL A 137 -9.60 -0.15 -13.94
C VAL A 137 -8.53 -0.31 -15.02
N ARG A 138 -7.28 -0.63 -14.65
CA ARG A 138 -6.20 -0.89 -15.61
C ARG A 138 -6.55 -2.03 -16.58
N ARG A 139 -7.16 -3.11 -16.07
CA ARG A 139 -7.62 -4.23 -16.90
C ARG A 139 -8.75 -3.83 -17.85
N THR A 140 -9.72 -3.06 -17.39
CA THR A 140 -10.82 -2.57 -18.22
C THR A 140 -10.31 -1.63 -19.31
N VAL A 141 -9.44 -0.68 -18.96
CA VAL A 141 -8.83 0.26 -19.91
C VAL A 141 -7.98 -0.47 -20.95
N ALA A 142 -7.21 -1.50 -20.55
CA ALA A 142 -6.45 -2.31 -21.50
C ALA A 142 -7.35 -3.03 -22.52
N LYS A 143 -8.46 -3.63 -22.07
CA LYS A 143 -9.44 -4.28 -22.95
C LYS A 143 -10.11 -3.29 -23.90
N GLU A 144 -10.48 -2.11 -23.42
CA GLU A 144 -11.08 -1.08 -24.28
C GLU A 144 -10.05 -0.55 -25.29
N ARG A 145 -8.78 -0.38 -24.89
CA ARG A 145 -7.68 0.02 -25.79
C ARG A 145 -7.50 -1.00 -26.93
N GLU A 146 -7.56 -2.30 -26.66
CA GLU A 146 -7.51 -3.34 -27.70
C GLU A 146 -8.68 -3.21 -28.69
N LYS A 147 -9.91 -2.99 -28.20
CA LYS A 147 -11.08 -2.77 -29.08
C LYS A 147 -10.96 -1.49 -29.91
N TRP A 148 -10.43 -0.41 -29.32
CA TRP A 148 -10.19 0.85 -30.04
C TRP A 148 -9.17 0.65 -31.18
N PHE A 149 -8.07 -0.05 -30.94
CA PHE A 149 -7.11 -0.35 -32.00
C PHE A 149 -7.70 -1.26 -33.08
N ALA A 150 -8.45 -2.31 -32.71
CA ALA A 150 -9.12 -3.17 -33.69
C ALA A 150 -10.09 -2.40 -34.61
N ARG A 151 -10.81 -1.41 -34.07
CA ARG A 151 -11.69 -0.52 -34.87
C ARG A 151 -10.93 0.49 -35.74
N MET A 152 -9.71 0.88 -35.34
CA MET A 152 -8.88 1.81 -36.11
C MET A 152 -8.09 1.13 -37.23
N ASP A 153 -7.93 -0.19 -37.21
CA ASP A 153 -7.41 -0.97 -38.35
C ASP A 153 -8.50 -1.28 -39.41
N GLU A 154 -9.78 -1.15 -39.04
CA GLU A 154 -10.95 -1.33 -39.93
C GLU A 154 -11.20 -0.24 -41.03
N PRO A 155 -10.69 1.01 -40.98
CA PRO A 155 -10.92 2.02 -42.01
C PRO A 155 -10.23 1.72 -43.34
N ASP A 156 -9.06 1.08 -43.33
CA ASP A 156 -8.29 0.84 -44.56
C ASP A 156 -8.97 -0.19 -45.46
N ALA A 157 -9.76 -1.11 -44.90
CA ALA A 157 -10.50 -2.09 -45.67
C ALA A 157 -11.72 -1.47 -46.39
N ALA A 158 -12.39 -0.50 -45.77
CA ALA A 158 -13.53 0.19 -46.37
C ALA A 158 -13.08 1.15 -47.48
N TRP A 159 -12.07 1.99 -47.21
CA TRP A 159 -11.49 2.88 -48.23
C TRP A 159 -10.78 2.11 -49.35
N LYS A 160 -10.11 0.98 -49.07
CA LYS A 160 -9.54 0.12 -50.14
C LYS A 160 -10.62 -0.48 -51.00
N LYS A 161 -11.71 -0.98 -50.41
CA LYS A 161 -12.81 -1.55 -51.17
C LYS A 161 -13.50 -0.49 -52.03
N GLU A 162 -13.71 0.70 -51.49
CA GLU A 162 -14.28 1.83 -52.23
C GLU A 162 -13.33 2.34 -53.33
N TRP A 163 -12.03 2.40 -53.07
CA TRP A 163 -11.01 2.75 -54.07
C TRP A 163 -10.88 1.69 -55.17
N GLU A 164 -10.90 0.40 -54.82
CA GLU A 164 -10.90 -0.72 -55.79
C GLU A 164 -12.18 -0.74 -56.63
N GLU A 165 -13.37 -0.52 -56.05
CA GLU A 165 -14.64 -0.43 -56.79
C GLU A 165 -14.67 0.78 -57.76
N ASP A 166 -14.16 1.94 -57.34
CA ASP A 166 -14.12 3.15 -58.19
C ASP A 166 -13.10 3.03 -59.34
N HIS A 167 -12.00 2.30 -59.14
CA HIS A 167 -10.95 2.12 -60.15
C HIS A 167 -11.12 0.88 -61.04
N LEU A 168 -12.04 -0.04 -60.72
CA LEU A 168 -12.33 -1.24 -61.54
C LEU A 168 -13.08 -0.91 -62.84
N HIS A 169 -13.85 0.18 -62.87
CA HIS A 169 -14.72 0.55 -63.99
C HIS A 169 -14.15 1.62 -64.92
N VAL A 170 -12.98 2.18 -64.59
CA VAL A 170 -12.36 3.24 -65.39
C VAL A 170 -11.20 2.64 -66.20
N PRO A 171 -11.33 2.51 -67.54
CA PRO A 171 -10.25 1.98 -68.35
C PRO A 171 -8.98 2.85 -68.21
N ILE A 172 -7.82 2.21 -68.07
CA ILE A 172 -6.49 2.82 -67.83
C ILE A 172 -6.20 4.02 -68.75
N GLN A 173 -6.72 3.97 -69.98
CA GLN A 173 -6.65 5.04 -70.98
C GLN A 173 -7.18 6.39 -70.45
N VAL A 174 -8.28 6.39 -69.70
CA VAL A 174 -8.95 7.59 -69.18
C VAL A 174 -8.19 8.23 -68.01
N GLN A 175 -7.51 7.41 -67.19
CA GLN A 175 -6.70 7.90 -66.08
C GLN A 175 -5.44 8.63 -66.58
N ILE A 176 -4.79 8.09 -67.61
CA ILE A 176 -3.63 8.72 -68.27
C ILE A 176 -4.02 10.06 -68.88
N GLN A 177 -5.21 10.14 -69.49
CA GLN A 177 -5.69 11.37 -70.12
C GLN A 177 -6.01 12.47 -69.10
N ARG A 178 -6.57 12.11 -67.93
CA ARG A 178 -6.81 13.07 -66.83
C ARG A 178 -5.51 13.60 -66.20
N ALA A 179 -4.50 12.74 -66.05
CA ALA A 179 -3.20 13.14 -65.50
C ALA A 179 -2.44 14.11 -66.43
N LEU A 180 -2.59 13.94 -67.75
CA LEU A 180 -1.99 14.83 -68.75
C LEU A 180 -2.68 16.19 -68.88
N THR A 181 -3.96 16.29 -68.50
CA THR A 181 -4.71 17.57 -68.52
C THR A 181 -4.53 18.43 -67.26
N LEU A 182 -3.90 17.89 -66.21
CA LEU A 182 -3.66 18.58 -64.93
C LEU A 182 -2.23 19.14 -64.80
N TYR A 183 -1.44 19.06 -65.86
CA TYR A 183 -0.17 19.76 -66.07
C TYR A 183 -0.29 20.71 -67.25
#